data_AF-A0A2V7PW58-F1
#
_entry.id   AF-A0A2V7PW58-F1
#
_cell.length_a   1.000
_cell.length_b   1.000
_cell.length_c   1.000
_cell.angle_alpha   90.00
_cell.angle_beta   90.00
_cell.angle_gamma   90.00
#
_symmetry.space_group_name_H-M   'P 1'
#
loop_
_entity.id
_entity.type
_entity.pdbx_description
1 polymer ?
#
loop_
_entity_poly.entity_id
_entity_poly.type
_entity_poly.pdbx_seq_one_letter_code
_entity_poly.pdbx_strand_id
1 'polypeptide(L)'
;MKERGMKRILRDERGMALAVAIFALVVVGALVAGAFFAGTQEQRVGENQRRVQSSFGVAEGGAQQRVMDWVPDSMNTRPLYPADTGVPFYSPSSPRTAPGGTGRYYGTSYKLGNNIFLIAVTGMDNATASGLTAGGGGARQRIGMITRLAPIDFGIRASLTTQGGVSLTGNATVEGADQNPTTWTSCDPPGPSQAGIRDNGGNVSTGGNGDVNGEPPVLNDPGLSSDHFSNFGGTTYSQLAARANIQLPGGGTYKTQPAYKGNGDCDTAVLTNWGDGVTPTTKCGLYFPIIHIAGSATLNGDQGQGILLVDGDLSVQGSYQFFGITIIQGDLSTAGGGSTDAHFWGGVMAKNANLSIQSLSGHATLNYSSCSILAALQASSAISMMRQRGWIQLY
;
A
#
# COMPACT_ATOMS: atom_id res chain seq x y z
N MET A 1 117.33 -18.75 28.21
CA MET A 1 117.36 -17.48 27.47
C MET A 1 116.07 -17.39 26.66
N LYS A 2 115.21 -16.41 26.99
CA LYS A 2 114.05 -15.87 26.24
C LYS A 2 112.90 -16.78 25.79
N GLU A 3 111.75 -16.53 26.43
CA GLU A 3 110.39 -16.78 25.96
C GLU A 3 110.13 -16.26 24.53
N ARG A 4 109.28 -16.96 23.79
CA ARG A 4 108.52 -16.40 22.67
C ARG A 4 107.04 -16.62 22.95
N GLY A 5 106.45 -15.66 23.67
CA GLY A 5 105.03 -15.62 23.99
C GLY A 5 104.16 -15.51 22.74
N MET A 6 103.20 -16.42 22.63
CA MET A 6 102.09 -16.35 21.69
C MET A 6 101.19 -15.19 22.07
N LYS A 7 101.17 -14.13 21.25
CA LYS A 7 100.34 -12.94 21.44
C LYS A 7 98.88 -13.29 21.13
N ARG A 8 98.14 -13.78 22.12
CA ARG A 8 96.67 -13.90 22.03
C ARG A 8 96.10 -12.50 22.26
N ILE A 9 95.69 -11.84 21.17
CA ILE A 9 94.94 -10.59 21.26
C ILE A 9 93.57 -10.94 21.83
N LEU A 10 93.39 -10.79 23.14
CA LEU A 10 92.08 -10.67 23.73
C LEU A 10 91.56 -9.28 23.33
N ARG A 11 90.77 -9.24 22.25
CA ARG A 11 89.97 -8.07 21.89
C ARG A 11 88.92 -7.90 22.99
N ASP A 12 89.04 -6.82 23.74
CA ASP A 12 88.12 -6.48 24.82
C ASP A 12 86.83 -5.90 24.21
N GLU A 13 85.91 -6.77 23.78
CA GLU A 13 84.59 -6.39 23.24
C GLU A 13 83.54 -6.14 24.34
N ARG A 14 83.97 -6.09 25.62
CA ARG A 14 83.08 -6.01 26.78
C ARG A 14 82.30 -4.69 26.90
N GLY A 15 82.73 -3.62 26.22
CA GLY A 15 82.01 -2.33 26.19
C GLY A 15 80.94 -2.19 25.11
N MET A 16 81.08 -2.89 23.96
CA MET A 16 80.16 -2.77 22.81
C MET A 16 78.99 -3.76 22.90
N ALA A 17 79.18 -4.92 23.54
CA ALA A 17 78.14 -5.94 23.65
C ALA A 17 76.88 -5.44 24.39
N LEU A 18 77.06 -4.65 25.46
CA LEU A 18 75.95 -4.06 26.21
C LEU A 18 75.16 -3.03 25.37
N ALA A 19 75.86 -2.16 24.66
CA ALA A 19 75.25 -1.13 23.82
C ALA A 19 74.46 -1.73 22.64
N VAL A 20 75.02 -2.77 22.00
CA VAL A 20 74.36 -3.52 20.92
C VAL A 20 73.13 -4.27 21.45
N ALA A 21 73.22 -4.87 22.63
CA ALA A 21 72.08 -5.55 23.26
C ALA A 21 70.94 -4.59 23.61
N ILE A 22 71.25 -3.41 24.17
CA ILE A 22 70.24 -2.37 24.46
C ILE A 22 69.60 -1.86 23.17
N PHE A 23 70.40 -1.56 22.15
CA PHE A 23 69.89 -1.12 20.85
C PHE A 23 68.98 -2.19 20.22
N ALA A 24 69.39 -3.46 20.25
CA ALA A 24 68.56 -4.57 19.78
C ALA A 24 67.24 -4.70 20.56
N LEU A 25 67.26 -4.56 21.89
CA LEU A 25 66.05 -4.57 22.72
C LEU A 25 65.11 -3.42 22.38
N VAL A 26 65.62 -2.21 22.14
CA VAL A 26 64.81 -1.05 21.75
C VAL A 26 64.18 -1.27 20.38
N VAL A 27 64.94 -1.78 19.40
CA VAL A 27 64.43 -2.07 18.06
C VAL A 27 63.36 -3.15 18.11
N VAL A 28 63.59 -4.24 18.85
CA VAL A 28 62.59 -5.31 19.03
C VAL A 28 61.36 -4.77 19.75
N GLY A 29 61.53 -3.97 20.80
CA GLY A 29 60.43 -3.32 21.52
C GLY A 29 59.58 -2.42 20.62
N ALA A 30 60.22 -1.62 19.76
CA ALA A 30 59.54 -0.77 18.79
C ALA A 30 58.78 -1.59 17.73
N LEU A 31 59.36 -2.68 17.22
CA LEU A 31 58.71 -3.56 16.25
C LEU A 31 57.50 -4.29 16.85
N VAL A 32 57.64 -4.80 18.08
CA VAL A 32 56.54 -5.45 18.81
C VAL A 32 55.41 -4.47 19.09
N ALA A 33 55.73 -3.26 19.58
CA ALA A 33 54.74 -2.21 19.78
C ALA A 33 54.03 -1.81 18.47
N GLY A 34 54.78 -1.71 17.37
CA GLY A 34 54.23 -1.45 16.03
C GLY A 34 53.27 -2.55 15.56
N ALA A 35 53.63 -3.81 15.73
CA ALA A 35 52.78 -4.95 15.37
C ALA A 35 51.49 -5.02 16.21
N PHE A 36 51.58 -4.81 17.53
CA PHE A 36 50.40 -4.73 18.40
C PHE A 36 49.48 -3.56 18.03
N PHE A 37 50.06 -2.39 17.74
CA PHE A 37 49.30 -1.22 17.32
C PHE A 37 48.57 -1.45 15.99
N ALA A 38 49.25 -2.04 14.99
CA ALA A 38 48.61 -2.41 13.73
C ALA A 38 47.48 -3.45 13.93
N GLY A 39 47.73 -4.50 14.72
CA GLY A 39 46.72 -5.53 14.99
C GLY A 39 45.46 -5.00 15.69
N THR A 40 45.63 -4.08 16.66
CA THR A 40 44.47 -3.46 17.33
C THR A 40 43.67 -2.53 16.40
N GLN A 41 44.32 -1.85 15.44
CA GLN A 41 43.63 -1.06 14.45
C GLN A 41 42.84 -1.93 13.47
N GLU A 42 43.45 -3.00 12.96
CA GLU A 42 42.77 -3.95 12.06
C GLU A 42 41.55 -4.58 12.71
N GLN A 43 41.66 -4.98 13.98
CA GLN A 43 40.53 -5.49 14.73
C GLN A 43 39.39 -4.46 14.84
N ARG A 44 39.71 -3.20 15.17
CA ARG A 44 38.71 -2.13 15.27
C ARG A 44 38.04 -1.83 13.92
N VAL A 45 38.82 -1.82 12.83
CA VAL A 45 38.29 -1.64 11.48
C VAL A 45 37.37 -2.81 11.12
N GLY A 46 37.78 -4.05 11.39
CA GLY A 46 36.96 -5.24 11.13
C GLY A 46 35.64 -5.24 11.92
N GLU A 47 35.69 -4.91 13.21
CA GLU A 47 34.49 -4.80 14.05
C GLU A 47 33.55 -3.68 13.57
N ASN A 48 34.09 -2.51 13.22
CA ASN A 48 33.30 -1.39 12.69
C ASN A 48 32.65 -1.75 11.35
N GLN A 49 33.37 -2.39 10.45
CA GLN A 49 32.83 -2.88 9.17
C GLN A 49 31.70 -3.88 9.40
N ARG A 50 31.90 -4.87 10.28
CA ARG A 50 30.85 -5.84 10.64
C ARG A 50 29.61 -5.16 11.21
N ARG A 51 29.79 -4.18 12.11
CA ARG A 51 28.67 -3.43 12.70
C ARG A 51 27.92 -2.60 11.66
N VAL A 52 28.63 -1.91 10.76
CA VAL A 52 28.01 -1.16 9.66
C VAL A 52 27.19 -2.07 8.75
N GLN A 53 27.73 -3.23 8.37
CA GLN A 53 26.99 -4.22 7.56
C GLN A 53 25.76 -4.75 8.30
N SER A 54 25.87 -5.02 9.60
CA SER A 54 24.73 -5.43 10.42
C SER A 54 23.64 -4.35 10.48
N SER A 55 24.01 -3.09 10.72
CA SER A 55 23.09 -1.96 10.76
C SER A 55 22.42 -1.72 9.41
N PHE A 56 23.15 -1.94 8.30
CA PHE A 56 22.60 -1.87 6.95
C PHE A 56 21.54 -2.94 6.72
N GLY A 57 21.83 -4.20 7.04
CA GLY A 57 20.84 -5.29 6.92
C GLY A 57 19.62 -5.09 7.82
N VAL A 58 19.79 -4.46 9.00
CA VAL A 58 18.68 -4.05 9.87
C VAL A 58 17.82 -2.96 9.22
N ALA A 59 18.44 -1.98 8.56
CA ALA A 59 17.72 -0.93 7.84
C ALA A 59 16.93 -1.50 6.66
N GLU A 60 17.53 -2.41 5.88
CA GLU A 60 16.84 -3.12 4.79
C GLU A 60 15.65 -3.94 5.31
N GLY A 61 15.87 -4.73 6.37
CA GLY A 61 14.80 -5.48 7.02
C GLY A 61 13.67 -4.59 7.52
N GLY A 62 14.00 -3.43 8.10
CA GLY A 62 13.02 -2.43 8.52
C GLY A 62 12.22 -1.83 7.37
N ALA A 63 12.86 -1.59 6.22
CA ALA A 63 12.17 -1.12 5.01
C ALA A 63 11.21 -2.17 4.46
N GLN A 64 11.61 -3.44 4.44
CA GLN A 64 10.72 -4.56 4.03
C GLN A 64 9.53 -4.72 4.97
N GLN A 65 9.76 -4.64 6.28
CA GLN A 65 8.68 -4.68 7.26
C GLN A 65 7.69 -3.53 7.04
N ARG A 66 8.18 -2.33 6.72
CA ARG A 66 7.30 -1.18 6.43
C ARG A 66 6.44 -1.37 5.19
N VAL A 67 6.92 -2.12 4.20
CA VAL A 67 6.12 -2.50 3.02
C VAL A 67 5.03 -3.49 3.39
N MET A 68 5.35 -4.47 4.25
CA MET A 68 4.41 -5.50 4.69
C MET A 68 3.33 -4.96 5.64
N ASP A 69 3.67 -4.01 6.51
CA ASP A 69 2.76 -3.40 7.49
C ASP A 69 2.08 -2.12 7.00
N TRP A 70 2.12 -1.87 5.69
CA TRP A 70 1.54 -0.68 5.10
C TRP A 70 0.03 -0.60 5.34
N VAL A 71 -0.45 0.60 5.69
CA VAL A 71 -1.87 0.87 5.97
C VAL A 71 -2.41 1.86 4.94
N PRO A 72 -3.02 1.38 3.82
CA PRO A 72 -3.46 2.21 2.70
C PRO A 72 -4.33 3.40 3.10
N ASP A 73 -5.40 3.16 3.88
CA ASP A 73 -6.40 4.17 4.26
C ASP A 73 -5.79 5.45 4.84
N SER A 74 -4.76 5.29 5.67
CA SER A 74 -4.12 6.39 6.39
C SER A 74 -2.98 7.03 5.61
N MET A 75 -2.32 6.28 4.73
CA MET A 75 -1.10 6.69 4.06
C MET A 75 -1.35 7.19 2.63
N ASN A 76 -2.23 6.52 1.89
CA ASN A 76 -2.48 6.82 0.49
C ASN A 76 -3.31 8.09 0.29
N THR A 77 -4.06 8.50 1.31
CA THR A 77 -4.93 9.69 1.31
C THR A 77 -4.20 10.96 1.76
N ARG A 78 -2.92 10.85 2.13
CA ARG A 78 -2.15 11.98 2.65
C ARG A 78 -1.82 13.02 1.56
N PRO A 79 -1.59 14.28 1.96
CA PRO A 79 -1.04 15.28 1.05
C PRO A 79 0.33 14.88 0.51
N LEU A 80 0.69 15.42 -0.65
CA LEU A 80 2.01 15.21 -1.24
C LEU A 80 3.07 16.00 -0.48
N TYR A 81 4.30 15.49 -0.43
CA TYR A 81 5.47 16.25 -0.02
C TYR A 81 5.66 17.45 -0.98
N PRO A 82 6.02 18.66 -0.50
CA PRO A 82 6.43 19.00 0.87
C PRO A 82 5.30 19.46 1.81
N ALA A 83 4.04 19.46 1.37
CA ALA A 83 2.92 19.88 2.22
C ALA A 83 2.71 18.92 3.40
N ASP A 84 3.05 17.64 3.22
CA ASP A 84 3.20 16.66 4.29
C ASP A 84 4.69 16.47 4.64
N THR A 85 5.03 16.59 5.93
CA THR A 85 6.41 16.42 6.45
C THR A 85 6.80 14.95 6.63
N GLY A 86 5.92 14.02 6.25
CA GLY A 86 6.11 12.59 6.32
C GLY A 86 5.64 11.99 7.65
N VAL A 87 5.31 10.71 7.62
CA VAL A 87 4.77 9.98 8.77
C VAL A 87 5.86 9.12 9.40
N PRO A 88 6.27 9.39 10.65
CA PRO A 88 7.20 8.51 11.33
C PRO A 88 6.55 7.15 11.59
N PHE A 89 7.26 6.07 11.27
CA PHE A 89 6.94 4.73 11.72
C PHE A 89 8.01 4.30 12.72
N TYR A 90 7.57 4.08 13.97
CA TYR A 90 8.43 3.99 15.15
C TYR A 90 9.26 5.28 15.37
N SER A 91 9.53 5.62 16.63
CA SER A 91 10.32 6.80 16.96
C SER A 91 11.78 6.41 17.22
N PRO A 92 12.74 7.36 17.10
CA PRO A 92 14.10 7.13 17.57
C PRO A 92 14.16 6.75 19.06
N SER A 93 13.19 7.20 19.86
CA SER A 93 13.06 6.88 21.29
C SER A 93 12.40 5.52 21.56
N SER A 94 11.71 4.94 20.58
CA SER A 94 11.05 3.64 20.66
C SER A 94 11.21 2.88 19.34
N PRO A 95 12.45 2.49 18.98
CA PRO A 95 12.72 1.78 17.74
C PRO A 95 12.30 0.31 17.86
N ARG A 96 11.86 -0.29 16.76
CA ARG A 96 11.42 -1.69 16.72
C ARG A 96 12.61 -2.63 16.53
N THR A 97 12.59 -3.78 17.20
CA THR A 97 13.55 -4.87 16.98
C THR A 97 13.37 -5.47 15.58
N ALA A 98 14.47 -5.62 14.84
CA ALA A 98 14.46 -6.30 13.55
C ALA A 98 14.02 -7.77 13.72
N PRO A 99 13.33 -8.39 12.75
CA PRO A 99 12.87 -9.77 12.85
C PRO A 99 13.98 -10.80 13.19
N GLY A 100 15.20 -10.56 12.70
CA GLY A 100 16.36 -11.41 13.00
C GLY A 100 17.04 -11.14 14.35
N GLY A 101 16.53 -10.21 15.16
CA GLY A 101 17.10 -9.86 16.47
C GLY A 101 18.50 -9.23 16.39
N THR A 102 18.96 -8.81 15.21
CA THR A 102 20.31 -8.30 14.96
C THR A 102 20.48 -6.80 15.25
N GLY A 103 19.38 -6.11 15.55
CA GLY A 103 19.38 -4.69 15.81
C GLY A 103 17.97 -4.10 15.91
N ARG A 104 17.89 -2.78 15.84
CA ARG A 104 16.64 -2.03 15.88
C ARG A 104 16.53 -1.02 14.73
N TYR A 105 15.30 -0.72 14.32
CA TYR A 105 15.02 0.22 13.25
C TYR A 105 13.87 1.18 13.58
N TYR A 106 13.88 2.32 12.93
CA TYR A 106 12.81 3.33 12.92
C TYR A 106 12.88 4.12 11.61
N GLY A 107 11.87 4.92 11.29
CA GLY A 107 11.94 5.72 10.07
C GLY A 107 10.73 6.61 9.81
N THR A 108 10.66 7.13 8.58
CA THR A 108 9.58 8.02 8.11
C THR A 108 9.15 7.62 6.70
N SER A 109 7.84 7.62 6.45
CA SER A 109 7.25 7.42 5.12
C SER A 109 6.79 8.76 4.54
N TYR A 110 7.07 9.02 3.27
CA TYR A 110 6.70 10.23 2.56
C TYR A 110 5.90 9.88 1.32
N LYS A 111 4.83 10.61 1.03
CA LYS A 111 4.11 10.51 -0.24
C LYS A 111 4.71 11.51 -1.23
N LEU A 112 5.37 11.00 -2.28
CA LEU A 112 6.06 11.83 -3.27
C LEU A 112 5.19 12.14 -4.49
N GLY A 113 4.20 11.30 -4.76
CA GLY A 113 3.21 11.47 -5.82
C GLY A 113 1.97 10.62 -5.52
N ASN A 114 1.01 10.59 -6.44
CA ASN A 114 -0.23 9.82 -6.23
C ASN A 114 0.04 8.32 -6.02
N ASN A 115 1.04 7.78 -6.73
CA ASN A 115 1.36 6.35 -6.71
C ASN A 115 2.78 6.05 -6.23
N ILE A 116 3.51 7.02 -5.64
CA ILE A 116 4.93 6.88 -5.29
C ILE A 116 5.17 7.33 -3.86
N PHE A 117 5.88 6.51 -3.10
CA PHE A 117 6.28 6.79 -1.72
C PHE A 117 7.78 6.62 -1.54
N LEU A 118 8.34 7.37 -0.58
CA LEU A 118 9.69 7.17 -0.07
C LEU A 118 9.62 6.70 1.37
N ILE A 119 10.23 5.57 1.66
CA ILE A 119 10.39 5.00 2.99
C ILE A 119 11.85 5.22 3.41
N ALA A 120 12.08 6.16 4.32
CA ALA A 120 13.39 6.42 4.89
C ALA A 120 13.53 5.65 6.22
N VAL A 121 14.48 4.72 6.30
CA VAL A 121 14.69 3.83 7.45
C VAL A 121 16.08 4.03 8.01
N THR A 122 16.19 4.10 9.33
CA THR A 122 17.47 4.04 10.04
C THR A 122 17.56 2.74 10.82
N GLY A 123 18.58 1.95 10.54
CA GLY A 123 18.93 0.72 11.26
C GLY A 123 20.16 0.91 12.14
N MET A 124 20.17 0.22 13.26
CA MET A 124 21.29 0.18 14.20
C MET A 124 21.47 -1.23 14.76
N ASP A 125 22.71 -1.66 14.92
CA ASP A 125 23.06 -2.95 15.51
C ASP A 125 22.72 -2.98 17.01
N ASN A 126 22.68 -4.18 17.59
CA ASN A 126 22.32 -4.36 18.99
C ASN A 126 23.19 -3.58 19.98
N ALA A 127 24.51 -3.48 19.73
CA ALA A 127 25.39 -2.78 20.65
C ALA A 127 25.13 -1.26 20.62
N THR A 128 24.89 -0.70 19.44
CA THR A 128 24.46 0.70 19.32
C THR A 128 23.09 0.92 19.94
N ALA A 129 22.15 0.00 19.72
CA ALA A 129 20.81 0.06 20.30
C ALA A 129 20.79 -0.03 21.83
N SER A 130 21.77 -0.72 22.44
CA SER A 130 21.92 -0.85 23.90
C SER A 130 22.78 0.25 24.52
N GLY A 131 23.20 1.26 23.75
CA GLY A 131 24.08 2.34 24.23
C GLY A 131 25.54 1.92 24.47
N LEU A 132 25.94 0.72 24.02
CA LEU A 132 27.31 0.22 24.14
C LEU A 132 28.19 0.76 22.99
N THR A 133 28.84 1.89 23.25
CA THR A 133 29.80 2.56 22.36
C THR A 133 31.25 2.25 22.75
N ALA A 134 31.56 0.98 23.04
CA ALA A 134 32.84 0.49 23.59
C ALA A 134 34.11 1.07 22.91
N GLY A 135 34.52 2.27 23.33
CA GLY A 135 35.65 3.03 22.76
C GLY A 135 35.47 3.55 21.33
N GLY A 136 34.26 3.54 20.75
CA GLY A 136 34.00 3.93 19.36
C GLY A 136 32.58 4.49 19.12
N GLY A 137 32.34 5.05 17.93
CA GLY A 137 31.00 5.52 17.54
C GLY A 137 29.99 4.38 17.37
N GLY A 138 28.71 4.63 17.65
CA GLY A 138 27.65 3.68 17.32
C GLY A 138 27.53 3.49 15.80
N ALA A 139 27.16 2.28 15.36
CA ALA A 139 26.91 1.98 13.95
C ALA A 139 25.44 2.20 13.61
N ARG A 140 25.16 3.26 12.86
CA ARG A 140 23.84 3.55 12.27
C ARG A 140 23.96 3.56 10.76
N GLN A 141 22.96 3.04 10.08
CA GLN A 141 22.85 3.09 8.63
C GLN A 141 21.46 3.56 8.26
N ARG A 142 21.37 4.51 7.33
CA ARG A 142 20.11 5.04 6.84
C ARG A 142 19.95 4.67 5.38
N ILE A 143 18.77 4.18 5.01
CA ILE A 143 18.41 3.89 3.63
C ILE A 143 17.10 4.60 3.28
N GLY A 144 16.96 4.97 2.02
CA GLY A 144 15.72 5.44 1.42
C GLY A 144 15.27 4.43 0.39
N MET A 145 14.02 3.98 0.46
CA MET A 145 13.43 3.05 -0.49
C MET A 145 12.21 3.70 -1.15
N ILE A 146 12.24 3.81 -2.47
CA ILE A 146 11.10 4.22 -3.27
C ILE A 146 10.20 3.02 -3.51
N THR A 147 8.92 3.18 -3.21
CA THR A 147 7.87 2.19 -3.45
C THR A 147 6.78 2.80 -4.32
N ARG A 148 5.97 1.94 -4.94
CA ARG A 148 4.80 2.36 -5.72
C ARG A 148 3.55 1.65 -5.27
N LEU A 149 2.39 2.24 -5.52
CA LEU A 149 1.13 1.49 -5.43
C LEU A 149 1.12 0.34 -6.45
N ALA A 150 0.64 -0.80 -6.00
CA ALA A 150 0.36 -1.97 -6.82
C ALA A 150 -1.17 -2.18 -6.83
N PRO A 151 -1.91 -1.39 -7.65
CA PRO A 151 -3.35 -1.54 -7.71
C PRO A 151 -3.74 -2.88 -8.28
N ILE A 152 -4.87 -3.38 -7.79
CA ILE A 152 -5.47 -4.61 -8.27
C ILE A 152 -6.16 -4.33 -9.59
N ASP A 153 -5.92 -5.21 -10.56
CA ASP A 153 -6.68 -5.23 -11.79
C ASP A 153 -7.96 -6.05 -11.56
N PHE A 154 -9.07 -5.34 -11.46
CA PHE A 154 -10.41 -5.94 -11.38
C PHE A 154 -10.95 -6.37 -12.75
N GLY A 155 -10.27 -6.03 -13.86
CA GLY A 155 -10.75 -6.37 -15.20
C GLY A 155 -12.04 -5.64 -15.61
N ILE A 156 -12.31 -4.48 -14.99
CA ILE A 156 -13.47 -3.64 -15.31
C ILE A 156 -13.28 -3.04 -16.70
N ARG A 157 -14.14 -3.46 -17.63
CA ARG A 157 -14.14 -3.04 -19.05
C ARG A 157 -15.53 -2.65 -19.54
N ALA A 158 -16.44 -2.45 -18.60
CA ALA A 158 -17.82 -2.07 -18.85
C ALA A 158 -18.39 -1.36 -17.61
N SER A 159 -19.49 -0.63 -17.77
CA SER A 159 -20.26 -0.11 -16.63
C SER A 159 -20.81 -1.25 -15.78
N LEU A 160 -21.42 -2.24 -16.44
CA LEU A 160 -21.91 -3.47 -15.82
C LEU A 160 -21.23 -4.70 -16.45
N THR A 161 -20.64 -5.56 -15.62
CA THR A 161 -20.17 -6.90 -16.03
C THR A 161 -21.01 -7.97 -15.34
N THR A 162 -21.56 -8.92 -16.09
CA THR A 162 -22.46 -9.94 -15.52
C THR A 162 -22.46 -11.26 -16.27
N GLN A 163 -22.71 -12.38 -15.57
CA GLN A 163 -22.85 -13.71 -16.15
C GLN A 163 -24.33 -14.12 -16.32
N GLY A 164 -25.23 -13.49 -15.56
CA GLY A 164 -26.67 -13.74 -15.56
C GLY A 164 -27.44 -12.86 -16.53
N GLY A 165 -28.76 -12.99 -16.49
CA GLY A 165 -29.63 -12.11 -17.27
C GLY A 165 -29.70 -10.70 -16.72
N VAL A 166 -29.75 -9.74 -17.65
CA VAL A 166 -29.95 -8.32 -17.37
C VAL A 166 -31.28 -7.90 -17.95
N SER A 167 -32.19 -7.41 -17.12
CA SER A 167 -33.46 -6.89 -17.60
C SER A 167 -33.65 -5.46 -17.16
N LEU A 168 -33.39 -4.52 -18.06
CA LEU A 168 -33.57 -3.08 -17.84
C LEU A 168 -35.01 -2.70 -18.16
N THR A 169 -35.75 -2.15 -17.19
CA THR A 169 -37.12 -1.69 -17.41
C THR A 169 -37.33 -0.27 -16.87
N GLY A 170 -38.40 0.40 -17.29
CA GLY A 170 -38.73 1.75 -16.81
C GLY A 170 -37.82 2.80 -17.46
N ASN A 171 -37.13 3.62 -16.64
CA ASN A 171 -36.15 4.63 -17.10
C ASN A 171 -34.73 4.26 -16.63
N ALA A 172 -34.41 2.97 -16.55
CA ALA A 172 -33.09 2.49 -16.16
C ALA A 172 -32.08 2.70 -17.28
N THR A 173 -30.87 3.16 -16.96
CA THR A 173 -29.84 3.44 -17.96
C THR A 173 -28.49 2.87 -17.53
N VAL A 174 -27.81 2.18 -18.44
CA VAL A 174 -26.42 1.74 -18.24
C VAL A 174 -25.55 2.50 -19.22
N GLU A 175 -24.62 3.30 -18.71
CA GLU A 175 -23.75 4.15 -19.51
C GLU A 175 -22.29 3.68 -19.40
N GLY A 176 -21.75 3.19 -20.53
CA GLY A 176 -20.36 2.78 -20.68
C GLY A 176 -19.42 3.93 -21.08
N ALA A 177 -19.95 5.08 -21.53
CA ALA A 177 -19.14 6.27 -21.73
C ALA A 177 -18.52 6.71 -20.39
N ASP A 178 -17.22 6.99 -20.41
CA ASP A 178 -16.54 7.47 -19.20
C ASP A 178 -17.08 8.84 -18.81
N GLN A 179 -17.49 8.95 -17.55
CA GLN A 179 -18.01 10.17 -16.99
C GLN A 179 -17.41 10.40 -15.60
N ASN A 180 -17.03 11.64 -15.33
CA ASN A 180 -16.63 12.05 -14.00
C ASN A 180 -17.88 12.41 -13.18
N PRO A 181 -17.96 12.02 -11.90
CA PRO A 181 -19.03 12.50 -11.04
C PRO A 181 -19.07 14.02 -11.01
N THR A 182 -20.26 14.61 -11.03
CA THR A 182 -20.46 16.05 -11.25
C THR A 182 -19.70 16.95 -10.27
N THR A 183 -19.50 16.47 -9.04
CA THR A 183 -18.82 17.21 -7.97
C THR A 183 -17.31 16.97 -7.90
N TRP A 184 -16.77 16.05 -8.71
CA TRP A 184 -15.36 15.68 -8.71
C TRP A 184 -14.58 16.53 -9.70
N THR A 185 -13.93 17.57 -9.19
CA THR A 185 -13.17 18.54 -10.02
C THR A 185 -11.71 18.18 -10.22
N SER A 186 -11.19 17.18 -9.49
CA SER A 186 -9.79 16.76 -9.53
C SER A 186 -9.51 15.58 -10.48
N CYS A 187 -10.51 15.15 -11.22
CA CYS A 187 -10.38 14.05 -12.16
C CYS A 187 -9.64 14.47 -13.43
N ASP A 188 -8.91 13.53 -14.03
CA ASP A 188 -8.48 13.67 -15.41
C ASP A 188 -9.71 13.73 -16.34
N PRO A 189 -9.58 14.29 -17.55
CA PRO A 189 -10.65 14.24 -18.53
C PRO A 189 -11.12 12.80 -18.77
N PRO A 190 -12.44 12.55 -18.95
CA PRO A 190 -12.93 11.21 -19.18
C PRO A 190 -12.24 10.55 -20.38
N GLY A 191 -11.90 9.28 -20.20
CA GLY A 191 -11.25 8.44 -21.20
C GLY A 191 -12.20 7.95 -22.30
N PRO A 192 -11.73 6.99 -23.12
CA PRO A 192 -12.56 6.41 -24.17
C PRO A 192 -13.71 5.60 -23.56
N SER A 193 -14.87 5.65 -24.23
CA SER A 193 -16.04 4.85 -23.90
C SER A 193 -15.68 3.37 -23.77
N GLN A 194 -16.19 2.75 -22.72
CA GLN A 194 -16.17 1.30 -22.51
C GLN A 194 -17.51 0.70 -22.94
N ALA A 195 -17.64 -0.62 -22.82
CA ALA A 195 -18.91 -1.25 -23.06
C ALA A 195 -19.95 -0.82 -22.00
N GLY A 196 -21.23 -0.71 -22.40
CA GLY A 196 -22.29 -0.51 -21.41
C GLY A 196 -22.42 -1.73 -20.51
N ILE A 197 -22.69 -2.87 -21.14
CA ILE A 197 -22.80 -4.18 -20.49
C ILE A 197 -21.79 -5.13 -21.12
N ARG A 198 -21.03 -5.87 -20.30
CA ARG A 198 -20.26 -7.04 -20.72
C ARG A 198 -20.92 -8.29 -20.15
N ASP A 199 -21.45 -9.15 -21.02
CA ASP A 199 -22.13 -10.39 -20.67
C ASP A 199 -21.46 -11.62 -21.29
N ASN A 200 -21.96 -12.83 -21.01
CA ASN A 200 -21.46 -14.06 -21.63
C ASN A 200 -22.20 -14.47 -22.92
N GLY A 201 -23.03 -13.57 -23.48
CA GLY A 201 -23.63 -13.73 -24.80
C GLY A 201 -25.11 -14.09 -24.85
N GLY A 202 -26.02 -13.34 -24.20
CA GLY A 202 -27.40 -13.35 -24.70
C GLY A 202 -28.57 -13.05 -23.77
N ASN A 203 -28.38 -12.40 -22.62
CA ASN A 203 -29.50 -12.21 -21.69
C ASN A 203 -29.80 -10.74 -21.33
N VAL A 204 -29.41 -9.78 -22.18
CA VAL A 204 -29.79 -8.37 -22.00
C VAL A 204 -31.14 -8.10 -22.67
N SER A 205 -32.16 -7.77 -21.89
CA SER A 205 -33.46 -7.30 -22.36
C SER A 205 -33.72 -5.88 -21.86
N THR A 206 -34.15 -4.99 -22.74
CA THR A 206 -34.64 -3.65 -22.38
C THR A 206 -36.16 -3.60 -22.55
N GLY A 207 -36.86 -2.85 -21.70
CA GLY A 207 -38.30 -2.62 -21.77
C GLY A 207 -38.66 -1.22 -21.28
N GLY A 208 -39.72 -0.62 -21.85
CA GLY A 208 -40.04 0.79 -21.58
C GLY A 208 -39.00 1.74 -22.18
N ASN A 209 -38.47 2.68 -21.39
CA ASN A 209 -37.38 3.60 -21.75
C ASN A 209 -36.02 3.13 -21.20
N GLY A 210 -35.86 1.83 -20.93
CA GLY A 210 -34.59 1.27 -20.50
C GLY A 210 -33.54 1.38 -21.61
N ASP A 211 -32.35 1.89 -21.30
CA ASP A 211 -31.31 2.19 -22.29
C ASP A 211 -29.93 1.67 -21.91
N VAL A 212 -29.13 1.31 -22.91
CA VAL A 212 -27.75 0.84 -22.75
C VAL A 212 -26.89 1.59 -23.75
N ASN A 213 -25.96 2.38 -23.23
CA ASN A 213 -25.03 3.20 -23.98
C ASN A 213 -23.59 2.75 -23.69
N GLY A 214 -22.71 2.95 -24.66
CA GLY A 214 -21.31 2.53 -24.59
C GLY A 214 -20.79 2.07 -25.95
N GLU A 215 -19.49 1.78 -26.02
CA GLU A 215 -18.82 1.31 -27.24
C GLU A 215 -18.13 -0.05 -27.00
N PRO A 216 -18.77 -1.18 -27.33
CA PRO A 216 -20.15 -1.34 -27.80
C PRO A 216 -21.19 -1.24 -26.65
N PRO A 217 -22.48 -1.01 -26.93
CA PRO A 217 -23.51 -1.00 -25.89
C PRO A 217 -23.56 -2.31 -25.09
N VAL A 218 -23.53 -3.45 -25.80
CA VAL A 218 -23.42 -4.78 -25.19
C VAL A 218 -22.23 -5.50 -25.83
N LEU A 219 -21.26 -5.87 -24.99
CA LEU A 219 -20.11 -6.70 -25.34
C LEU A 219 -20.39 -8.15 -24.92
N ASN A 220 -20.67 -9.00 -25.90
CA ASN A 220 -20.76 -10.44 -25.68
C ASN A 220 -19.35 -11.03 -25.54
N ASP A 221 -19.01 -11.50 -24.35
CA ASP A 221 -17.73 -12.13 -24.03
C ASP A 221 -17.92 -13.59 -23.58
N PRO A 222 -17.80 -14.56 -24.49
CA PRO A 222 -17.92 -15.99 -24.16
C PRO A 222 -16.88 -16.49 -23.15
N GLY A 223 -15.79 -15.75 -22.94
CA GLY A 223 -14.75 -16.07 -21.95
C GLY A 223 -15.08 -15.60 -20.54
N LEU A 224 -16.20 -14.91 -20.32
CA LEU A 224 -16.66 -14.48 -19.01
C LEU A 224 -17.14 -15.69 -18.19
N SER A 225 -16.48 -15.90 -17.06
CA SER A 225 -16.70 -17.02 -16.14
C SER A 225 -16.75 -16.53 -14.69
N SER A 226 -17.10 -17.43 -13.77
CA SER A 226 -17.08 -17.16 -12.32
C SER A 226 -15.73 -16.69 -11.80
N ASP A 227 -14.64 -17.01 -12.50
CA ASP A 227 -13.28 -16.59 -12.10
C ASP A 227 -13.11 -15.08 -12.17
N HIS A 228 -13.76 -14.39 -13.12
CA HIS A 228 -13.70 -12.93 -13.24
C HIS A 228 -14.36 -12.20 -12.07
N PHE A 229 -15.19 -12.88 -11.27
CA PHE A 229 -15.84 -12.33 -10.08
C PHE A 229 -15.14 -12.74 -8.77
N SER A 230 -14.13 -13.60 -8.85
CA SER A 230 -13.48 -14.21 -7.68
C SER A 230 -11.97 -14.09 -7.68
N ASN A 231 -11.34 -13.80 -8.81
CA ASN A 231 -9.90 -13.68 -8.98
C ASN A 231 -9.55 -12.37 -9.72
N PHE A 232 -8.71 -11.55 -9.10
CA PHE A 232 -8.34 -10.21 -9.58
C PHE A 232 -6.81 -10.07 -9.63
N GLY A 233 -6.19 -10.55 -10.71
CA GLY A 233 -4.82 -10.21 -11.11
C GLY A 233 -3.73 -10.20 -10.03
N GLY A 234 -3.84 -11.01 -8.97
CA GLY A 234 -2.94 -10.97 -7.80
C GLY A 234 -3.63 -11.05 -6.42
N THR A 235 -4.96 -11.02 -6.37
CA THR A 235 -5.76 -11.27 -5.15
C THR A 235 -7.03 -12.03 -5.49
N THR A 236 -7.61 -12.71 -4.52
CA THR A 236 -8.97 -13.31 -4.64
C THR A 236 -10.01 -12.43 -3.95
N TYR A 237 -11.28 -12.62 -4.29
CA TYR A 237 -12.40 -12.02 -3.57
C TYR A 237 -12.35 -12.33 -2.06
N SER A 238 -12.04 -13.57 -1.68
CA SER A 238 -11.91 -13.94 -0.26
C SER A 238 -10.76 -13.23 0.45
N GLN A 239 -9.64 -13.00 -0.25
CA GLN A 239 -8.53 -12.20 0.28
C GLN A 239 -8.89 -10.72 0.41
N LEU A 240 -9.72 -10.17 -0.50
CA LEU A 240 -10.27 -8.83 -0.39
C LEU A 240 -11.24 -8.69 0.79
N ALA A 241 -12.14 -9.66 0.95
CA ALA A 241 -13.10 -9.70 2.05
C ALA A 241 -12.40 -9.79 3.41
N ALA A 242 -11.39 -10.66 3.53
CA ALA A 242 -10.62 -10.83 4.77
C ALA A 242 -9.84 -9.57 5.19
N ARG A 243 -9.54 -8.66 4.27
CA ARG A 243 -8.87 -7.38 4.55
C ARG A 243 -9.81 -6.18 4.51
N ALA A 244 -11.12 -6.41 4.43
CA ALA A 244 -12.10 -5.34 4.42
C ALA A 244 -11.98 -4.48 5.68
N ASN A 245 -11.97 -3.16 5.49
CA ASN A 245 -11.93 -2.17 6.57
C ASN A 245 -13.26 -2.20 7.36
N ILE A 246 -14.35 -2.47 6.65
CA ILE A 246 -15.70 -2.57 7.20
C ILE A 246 -16.25 -3.97 6.90
N GLN A 247 -16.67 -4.69 7.94
CA GLN A 247 -17.32 -6.00 7.82
C GLN A 247 -18.72 -5.90 8.40
N LEU A 248 -19.71 -6.31 7.61
CA LEU A 248 -21.13 -6.23 7.94
C LEU A 248 -21.81 -7.59 7.75
N PRO A 249 -22.76 -7.97 8.60
CA PRO A 249 -23.52 -9.20 8.43
C PRO A 249 -24.47 -9.13 7.22
N GLY A 250 -24.87 -10.29 6.69
CA GLY A 250 -25.98 -10.37 5.73
C GLY A 250 -27.36 -10.13 6.37
N GLY A 251 -28.36 -9.87 5.55
CA GLY A 251 -29.78 -9.68 5.90
C GLY A 251 -30.13 -8.28 6.42
N GLY A 252 -29.17 -7.35 6.48
CA GLY A 252 -29.35 -6.01 7.02
C GLY A 252 -29.81 -4.97 5.99
N THR A 253 -30.46 -3.92 6.48
CA THR A 253 -30.63 -2.64 5.77
C THR A 253 -29.63 -1.64 6.31
N TYR A 254 -28.67 -1.23 5.49
CA TYR A 254 -27.60 -0.31 5.88
C TYR A 254 -27.92 1.09 5.41
N LYS A 255 -28.00 2.02 6.37
CA LYS A 255 -28.12 3.46 6.12
C LYS A 255 -26.76 4.10 6.23
N THR A 256 -26.18 4.52 5.11
CA THR A 256 -24.81 5.04 5.08
C THR A 256 -24.79 6.53 4.79
N GLN A 257 -23.93 7.22 5.51
CA GLN A 257 -23.70 8.66 5.40
C GLN A 257 -22.32 8.99 5.99
N PRO A 258 -21.67 10.09 5.56
CA PRO A 258 -20.42 10.53 6.16
C PRO A 258 -20.58 10.75 7.67
N ALA A 259 -19.64 10.23 8.46
CA ALA A 259 -19.60 10.46 9.90
C ALA A 259 -18.33 11.20 10.30
N TYR A 260 -18.47 12.14 11.23
CA TYR A 260 -17.39 13.00 11.68
C TYR A 260 -17.22 12.88 13.20
N LYS A 261 -15.97 12.90 13.65
CA LYS A 261 -15.63 12.99 15.07
C LYS A 261 -15.95 14.38 15.60
N GLY A 262 -15.94 14.56 16.92
CA GLY A 262 -16.18 15.86 17.54
C GLY A 262 -15.20 16.98 17.14
N ASN A 263 -14.02 16.61 16.61
CA ASN A 263 -13.03 17.55 16.07
C ASN A 263 -13.18 17.82 14.56
N GLY A 264 -14.18 17.24 13.90
CA GLY A 264 -14.43 17.38 12.46
C GLY A 264 -13.63 16.45 11.55
N ASP A 265 -12.77 15.59 12.08
CA ASP A 265 -12.10 14.57 11.27
C ASP A 265 -13.08 13.46 10.87
N CYS A 266 -12.79 12.79 9.75
CA CYS A 266 -13.61 11.64 9.31
C CYS A 266 -13.55 10.51 10.35
N ASP A 267 -14.71 10.00 10.75
CA ASP A 267 -14.81 8.94 11.74
C ASP A 267 -14.80 7.55 11.11
N THR A 268 -13.61 6.98 10.95
CA THR A 268 -13.44 5.64 10.36
C THR A 268 -13.84 4.50 11.29
N ALA A 269 -14.22 4.77 12.56
CA ALA A 269 -14.69 3.75 13.49
C ALA A 269 -16.20 3.44 13.31
N VAL A 270 -16.94 4.33 12.65
CA VAL A 270 -18.37 4.15 12.39
C VAL A 270 -18.56 3.24 11.18
N LEU A 271 -19.15 2.05 11.39
CA LEU A 271 -19.32 1.04 10.33
C LEU A 271 -20.23 1.49 9.17
N THR A 272 -21.08 2.49 9.39
CA THR A 272 -21.96 3.08 8.36
C THR A 272 -21.36 4.34 7.71
N ASN A 273 -20.14 4.74 8.09
CA ASN A 273 -19.41 5.79 7.40
C ASN A 273 -18.63 5.18 6.25
N TRP A 274 -19.10 5.38 5.03
CA TRP A 274 -18.46 4.86 3.82
C TRP A 274 -17.80 5.98 2.99
N GLY A 275 -17.50 7.13 3.62
CA GLY A 275 -16.93 8.28 2.94
C GLY A 275 -17.97 9.25 2.36
N ASP A 276 -17.49 10.31 1.72
CA ASP A 276 -18.30 11.41 1.18
C ASP A 276 -17.99 11.64 -0.32
N GLY A 277 -18.62 10.82 -1.17
CA GLY A 277 -18.40 10.88 -2.61
C GLY A 277 -19.17 12.00 -3.30
N VAL A 278 -20.25 12.50 -2.70
CA VAL A 278 -20.98 13.67 -3.18
C VAL A 278 -20.15 14.94 -2.94
N THR A 279 -19.45 15.05 -1.81
CA THR A 279 -18.60 16.22 -1.50
C THR A 279 -17.15 15.81 -1.25
N PRO A 280 -16.36 15.51 -2.30
CA PRO A 280 -15.01 14.95 -2.17
C PRO A 280 -14.00 15.90 -1.51
N THR A 281 -14.34 17.18 -1.32
CA THR A 281 -13.49 18.19 -0.66
C THR A 281 -13.55 18.14 0.87
N THR A 282 -14.49 17.38 1.45
CA THR A 282 -14.60 17.22 2.91
C THR A 282 -13.56 16.25 3.46
N LYS A 283 -13.46 16.17 4.79
CA LYS A 283 -12.52 15.24 5.46
C LYS A 283 -12.82 13.77 5.18
N CYS A 284 -14.07 13.43 4.86
CA CYS A 284 -14.46 12.07 4.46
C CYS A 284 -14.39 11.84 2.95
N GLY A 285 -14.14 12.88 2.14
CA GLY A 285 -14.07 12.77 0.69
C GLY A 285 -12.93 11.89 0.19
N LEU A 286 -11.87 11.70 0.98
CA LEU A 286 -10.76 10.81 0.67
C LEU A 286 -10.86 9.43 1.34
N TYR A 287 -11.94 9.13 2.06
CA TYR A 287 -12.11 7.85 2.74
C TYR A 287 -12.82 6.85 1.83
N PHE A 288 -12.08 5.90 1.26
CA PHE A 288 -12.59 4.87 0.34
C PHE A 288 -12.31 3.47 0.93
N PRO A 289 -13.11 3.02 1.93
CA PRO A 289 -12.89 1.72 2.54
C PRO A 289 -13.18 0.56 1.57
N ILE A 290 -12.59 -0.60 1.86
CA ILE A 290 -13.09 -1.89 1.39
C ILE A 290 -14.19 -2.31 2.34
N ILE A 291 -15.40 -2.47 1.82
CA ILE A 291 -16.61 -2.88 2.55
C ILE A 291 -16.94 -4.32 2.16
N HIS A 292 -17.10 -5.21 3.14
CA HIS A 292 -17.57 -6.57 2.92
C HIS A 292 -18.88 -6.82 3.67
N ILE A 293 -19.88 -7.30 2.93
CA ILE A 293 -21.17 -7.72 3.46
C ILE A 293 -21.28 -9.23 3.30
N ALA A 294 -21.31 -9.93 4.44
CA ALA A 294 -21.39 -11.39 4.54
C ALA A 294 -22.81 -11.93 4.30
N GLY A 295 -23.40 -11.61 3.15
CA GLY A 295 -24.69 -12.10 2.67
C GLY A 295 -25.41 -11.04 1.84
N SER A 296 -26.73 -11.20 1.67
CA SER A 296 -27.55 -10.21 0.96
C SER A 296 -27.76 -8.94 1.80
N ALA A 297 -27.92 -7.77 1.20
CA ALA A 297 -28.20 -6.54 1.93
C ALA A 297 -29.04 -5.55 1.14
N THR A 298 -29.70 -4.65 1.88
CA THR A 298 -30.36 -3.48 1.32
C THR A 298 -29.56 -2.23 1.66
N LEU A 299 -29.19 -1.44 0.65
CA LEU A 299 -28.61 -0.11 0.84
C LEU A 299 -29.71 0.94 0.81
N ASN A 300 -29.67 1.79 1.82
CA ASN A 300 -30.55 2.92 2.01
C ASN A 300 -29.70 4.10 2.56
N GLY A 301 -30.26 5.30 2.64
CA GLY A 301 -29.53 6.52 3.03
C GLY A 301 -29.09 7.31 1.82
N ASP A 302 -27.93 7.98 1.95
CA ASP A 302 -27.55 9.04 1.02
C ASP A 302 -26.46 8.58 0.06
N GLN A 303 -25.35 8.03 0.59
CA GLN A 303 -24.16 7.78 -0.21
C GLN A 303 -23.14 6.82 0.42
N GLY A 304 -22.22 6.33 -0.40
CA GLY A 304 -20.99 5.66 0.02
C GLY A 304 -19.94 5.64 -1.10
N GLN A 305 -18.70 5.30 -0.78
CA GLN A 305 -17.63 5.16 -1.76
C GLN A 305 -16.60 4.10 -1.36
N GLY A 306 -15.83 3.62 -2.33
CA GLY A 306 -14.75 2.65 -2.12
C GLY A 306 -14.92 1.36 -2.92
N ILE A 307 -14.61 0.23 -2.29
CA ILE A 307 -14.75 -1.10 -2.89
C ILE A 307 -15.79 -1.88 -2.09
N LEU A 308 -16.95 -2.13 -2.68
CA LEU A 308 -18.05 -2.87 -2.07
C LEU A 308 -18.02 -4.33 -2.53
N LEU A 309 -18.00 -5.25 -1.56
CA LEU A 309 -18.02 -6.70 -1.75
C LEU A 309 -19.28 -7.26 -1.08
N VAL A 310 -20.15 -7.92 -1.84
CA VAL A 310 -21.39 -8.51 -1.33
C VAL A 310 -21.43 -10.01 -1.64
N ASP A 311 -21.54 -10.87 -0.62
CA ASP A 311 -21.57 -12.34 -0.80
C ASP A 311 -22.91 -12.84 -1.36
N GLY A 312 -23.99 -12.09 -1.16
CA GLY A 312 -25.34 -12.41 -1.65
C GLY A 312 -25.87 -11.35 -2.60
N ASP A 313 -27.17 -11.07 -2.48
CA ASP A 313 -27.87 -10.11 -3.33
C ASP A 313 -27.79 -8.69 -2.77
N LEU A 314 -27.71 -7.71 -3.65
CA LEU A 314 -27.71 -6.29 -3.28
C LEU A 314 -28.99 -5.62 -3.78
N SER A 315 -29.79 -5.08 -2.86
CA SER A 315 -30.91 -4.20 -3.18
C SER A 315 -30.52 -2.76 -2.89
N VAL A 316 -30.61 -1.87 -3.87
CA VAL A 316 -30.45 -0.42 -3.67
C VAL A 316 -31.80 0.26 -3.72
N GLN A 317 -32.08 1.13 -2.76
CA GLN A 317 -33.34 1.84 -2.64
C GLN A 317 -33.14 3.36 -2.60
N GLY A 318 -34.10 4.11 -3.13
CA GLY A 318 -34.19 5.56 -2.97
C GLY A 318 -33.28 6.34 -3.93
N SER A 319 -32.50 7.27 -3.40
CA SER A 319 -31.56 8.15 -4.13
C SER A 319 -30.09 7.83 -3.81
N TYR A 320 -29.83 6.60 -3.37
CA TYR A 320 -28.52 6.19 -2.90
C TYR A 320 -27.46 6.22 -4.01
N GLN A 321 -26.32 6.85 -3.74
CA GLN A 321 -25.19 6.93 -4.69
C GLN A 321 -23.96 6.20 -4.16
N PHE A 322 -23.34 5.35 -4.98
CA PHE A 322 -22.08 4.71 -4.67
C PHE A 322 -20.98 5.10 -5.65
N PHE A 323 -19.80 5.48 -5.15
CA PHE A 323 -18.65 5.89 -5.97
C PHE A 323 -17.49 4.91 -5.82
N GLY A 324 -17.16 4.16 -6.88
CA GLY A 324 -16.02 3.24 -6.89
C GLY A 324 -16.32 1.90 -7.55
N ILE A 325 -15.93 0.81 -6.90
CA ILE A 325 -16.01 -0.54 -7.46
C ILE A 325 -17.01 -1.35 -6.64
N THR A 326 -17.96 -2.01 -7.29
CA THR A 326 -18.95 -2.86 -6.63
C THR A 326 -18.89 -4.27 -7.20
N ILE A 327 -18.70 -5.28 -6.34
CA ILE A 327 -18.63 -6.70 -6.70
C ILE A 327 -19.67 -7.47 -5.90
N ILE A 328 -20.64 -8.06 -6.60
CA ILE A 328 -21.79 -8.76 -6.04
C ILE A 328 -21.75 -10.21 -6.51
N GLN A 329 -21.76 -11.14 -5.56
CA GLN A 329 -21.76 -12.58 -5.85
C GLN A 329 -23.16 -13.12 -6.16
N GLY A 330 -24.22 -12.42 -5.75
CA GLY A 330 -25.62 -12.71 -6.08
C GLY A 330 -26.19 -11.77 -7.14
N ASP A 331 -27.46 -11.39 -6.95
CA ASP A 331 -28.22 -10.48 -7.81
C ASP A 331 -28.08 -9.00 -7.41
N LEU A 332 -27.96 -8.11 -8.40
CA LEU A 332 -28.16 -6.67 -8.21
C LEU A 332 -29.61 -6.27 -8.56
N SER A 333 -30.32 -5.68 -7.60
CA SER A 333 -31.64 -5.07 -7.78
C SER A 333 -31.60 -3.59 -7.36
N THR A 334 -32.19 -2.72 -8.17
CA THR A 334 -32.23 -1.27 -7.91
C THR A 334 -33.66 -0.77 -8.06
N ALA A 335 -34.22 -0.17 -7.02
CA ALA A 335 -35.51 0.49 -7.05
C ALA A 335 -35.29 2.00 -6.94
N GLY A 336 -35.35 2.70 -8.08
CA GLY A 336 -35.27 4.16 -8.11
C GLY A 336 -36.57 4.78 -7.61
N GLY A 337 -36.47 5.84 -6.80
CA GLY A 337 -37.62 6.55 -6.22
C GLY A 337 -37.53 8.09 -6.25
N GLY A 338 -36.56 8.67 -6.97
CA GLY A 338 -36.23 10.09 -6.81
C GLY A 338 -35.60 10.76 -8.04
N SER A 339 -35.23 12.04 -7.87
CA SER A 339 -34.65 12.93 -8.88
C SER A 339 -33.12 12.86 -8.98
N THR A 340 -32.52 11.76 -8.54
CA THR A 340 -31.06 11.64 -8.46
C THR A 340 -30.57 10.92 -9.71
N ASP A 341 -29.60 11.52 -10.38
CA ASP A 341 -29.22 11.15 -11.74
C ASP A 341 -28.46 9.81 -11.82
N ALA A 342 -27.80 9.36 -10.73
CA ALA A 342 -27.13 8.07 -10.72
C ALA A 342 -26.99 7.36 -9.38
N HIS A 343 -27.13 6.03 -9.41
CA HIS A 343 -26.97 5.16 -8.25
C HIS A 343 -25.55 4.64 -8.09
N PHE A 344 -24.83 4.46 -9.20
CA PHE A 344 -23.45 3.98 -9.18
C PHE A 344 -22.59 4.79 -10.15
N TRP A 345 -21.44 5.23 -9.65
CA TRP A 345 -20.37 5.87 -10.40
C TRP A 345 -19.12 5.01 -10.30
N GLY A 346 -18.73 4.37 -11.40
CA GLY A 346 -17.55 3.50 -11.46
C GLY A 346 -17.83 2.18 -12.15
N GLY A 347 -17.42 1.05 -11.56
CA GLY A 347 -17.55 -0.26 -12.19
C GLY A 347 -18.35 -1.23 -11.34
N VAL A 348 -19.37 -1.85 -11.94
CA VAL A 348 -20.23 -2.83 -11.27
C VAL A 348 -20.01 -4.22 -11.87
N MET A 349 -19.71 -5.19 -11.02
CA MET A 349 -19.58 -6.59 -11.37
C MET A 349 -20.58 -7.40 -10.54
N ALA A 350 -21.57 -8.00 -11.18
CA ALA A 350 -22.56 -8.82 -10.50
C ALA A 350 -22.70 -10.16 -11.23
N LYS A 351 -22.52 -11.29 -10.52
CA LYS A 351 -22.65 -12.62 -11.14
C LYS A 351 -23.98 -12.76 -11.86
N ASN A 352 -25.06 -12.31 -11.25
CA ASN A 352 -26.35 -12.09 -11.90
C ASN A 352 -26.78 -10.63 -11.68
N ALA A 353 -27.47 -10.02 -12.65
CA ALA A 353 -27.91 -8.63 -12.55
C ALA A 353 -29.39 -8.52 -12.89
N ASN A 354 -30.24 -9.00 -11.99
CA ASN A 354 -31.67 -8.89 -12.18
C ASN A 354 -32.22 -7.48 -11.88
N LEU A 355 -32.18 -6.60 -12.89
CA LEU A 355 -32.82 -5.27 -12.85
C LEU A 355 -34.37 -5.32 -13.09
N SER A 356 -35.02 -6.50 -12.97
CA SER A 356 -36.42 -6.77 -13.38
C SER A 356 -37.51 -6.69 -12.30
N ILE A 357 -37.38 -5.85 -11.27
CA ILE A 357 -38.51 -5.68 -10.33
C ILE A 357 -39.19 -4.32 -10.55
N GLN A 358 -40.30 -4.42 -11.28
CA GLN A 358 -41.36 -3.43 -11.37
C GLN A 358 -41.93 -3.11 -9.98
N SER A 359 -41.65 -1.91 -9.47
CA SER A 359 -42.71 -1.04 -9.01
C SER A 359 -42.28 0.42 -9.15
N LEU A 360 -42.96 1.12 -10.06
CA LEU A 360 -43.17 2.57 -10.14
C LEU A 360 -42.07 3.50 -9.58
N SER A 361 -41.46 4.25 -10.51
CA SER A 361 -40.96 5.63 -10.35
C SER A 361 -39.54 5.91 -9.84
N GLY A 362 -38.50 5.49 -10.57
CA GLY A 362 -37.24 6.23 -10.51
C GLY A 362 -36.11 5.74 -11.42
N HIS A 363 -35.15 6.63 -11.61
CA HIS A 363 -34.01 6.48 -12.52
C HIS A 363 -32.93 5.59 -11.90
N ALA A 364 -32.91 4.30 -12.25
CA ALA A 364 -31.80 3.41 -11.89
C ALA A 364 -30.68 3.55 -12.93
N THR A 365 -29.64 4.35 -12.64
CA THR A 365 -28.53 4.52 -13.59
C THR A 365 -27.18 4.01 -13.05
N LEU A 366 -26.45 3.35 -13.94
CA LEU A 366 -25.10 2.85 -13.73
C LEU A 366 -24.16 3.59 -14.69
N ASN A 367 -23.31 4.47 -14.15
CA ASN A 367 -22.39 5.27 -14.95
C ASN A 367 -20.96 4.77 -14.78
N TYR A 368 -20.33 4.44 -15.90
CA TYR A 368 -18.91 4.13 -15.90
C TYR A 368 -18.09 5.36 -15.54
N SER A 369 -17.21 5.23 -14.54
CA SER A 369 -16.29 6.29 -14.14
C SER A 369 -14.91 5.75 -13.84
N SER A 370 -13.97 6.01 -14.76
CA SER A 370 -12.56 5.69 -14.55
C SER A 370 -11.98 6.46 -13.36
N CYS A 371 -12.44 7.69 -13.12
CA CYS A 371 -11.98 8.50 -12.00
C CYS A 371 -12.39 7.89 -10.65
N SER A 372 -13.64 7.47 -10.47
CA SER A 372 -14.08 6.81 -9.24
C SER A 372 -13.38 5.47 -9.00
N ILE A 373 -13.15 4.69 -10.07
CA ILE A 373 -12.38 3.44 -10.01
C ILE A 373 -10.94 3.73 -9.56
N LEU A 374 -10.27 4.70 -10.18
CA LEU A 374 -8.90 5.07 -9.84
C LEU A 374 -8.78 5.62 -8.42
N ALA A 375 -9.74 6.42 -7.94
CA ALA A 375 -9.75 6.92 -6.58
C ALA A 375 -9.87 5.78 -5.54
N ALA A 376 -10.82 4.85 -5.76
CA ALA A 376 -10.98 3.68 -4.90
C ALA A 376 -9.72 2.78 -4.90
N LEU A 377 -9.11 2.58 -6.08
CA LEU A 377 -7.85 1.83 -6.19
C LEU A 377 -6.71 2.55 -5.48
N GLN A 378 -6.50 3.84 -5.73
CA GLN A 378 -5.41 4.60 -5.10
C GLN A 378 -5.52 4.60 -3.58
N ALA A 379 -6.73 4.72 -3.03
CA ALA A 379 -6.94 4.74 -1.59
C ALA A 379 -6.71 3.37 -0.92
N SER A 380 -7.09 2.27 -1.58
CA SER A 380 -7.07 0.92 -0.99
C SER A 380 -5.87 0.04 -1.38
N SER A 381 -5.05 0.48 -2.34
CA SER A 381 -3.92 -0.31 -2.84
C SER A 381 -2.79 -0.45 -1.83
N ALA A 382 -2.24 -1.66 -1.73
CA ALA A 382 -0.96 -1.90 -1.07
C ALA A 382 0.19 -1.27 -1.87
N ILE A 383 1.31 -1.02 -1.19
CA ILE A 383 2.55 -0.64 -1.85
C ILE A 383 3.36 -1.88 -2.21
N SER A 384 4.17 -1.76 -3.26
CA SER A 384 5.15 -2.76 -3.66
C SER A 384 6.49 -2.09 -3.95
N MET A 385 7.56 -2.86 -3.81
CA MET A 385 8.90 -2.42 -4.18
C MET A 385 9.01 -2.20 -5.68
N MET A 386 9.87 -1.27 -6.08
CA MET A 386 10.25 -1.14 -7.48
C MET A 386 10.99 -2.41 -7.94
N ARG A 387 10.78 -2.80 -9.20
CA ARG A 387 11.35 -4.03 -9.78
C ARG A 387 12.88 -4.07 -9.83
N GLN A 388 13.54 -2.92 -9.75
CA GLN A 388 15.00 -2.77 -9.77
C GLN A 388 15.49 -2.10 -8.49
N ARG A 389 16.73 -1.57 -8.46
CA ARG A 389 17.33 -0.92 -7.30
C ARG A 389 16.58 0.37 -6.93
N GLY A 390 15.47 0.21 -6.23
CA GLY A 390 14.61 1.28 -5.72
C GLY A 390 15.09 1.85 -4.40
N TRP A 391 16.28 1.49 -3.92
CA TRP A 391 16.82 1.98 -2.66
C TRP A 391 18.19 2.62 -2.82
N ILE A 392 18.45 3.60 -1.96
CA ILE A 392 19.72 4.32 -1.86
C ILE A 392 20.12 4.46 -0.39
N GLN A 393 21.42 4.44 -0.11
CA GLN A 393 21.91 4.80 1.21
C GLN A 393 21.79 6.32 1.40
N LEU A 394 21.24 6.73 2.53
CA LEU A 394 21.09 8.14 2.91
C LEU A 394 22.18 8.50 3.93
N TYR A 395 22.58 9.77 3.92
CA TYR A 395 23.57 10.32 4.85
C TYR A 395 22.91 10.86 6.12
#